data_AF-A0A6B3N5W6-F1
#
_entry.id   AF-A0A6B3N5W6-F1
#
_cell.length_a   1.000
_cell.length_b   1.000
_cell.length_c   1.000
_cell.angle_alpha   90.00
_cell.angle_beta   90.00
_cell.angle_gamma   90.00
#
_symmetry.space_group_name_H-M   'P 1'
#
loop_
_entity.id
_entity.type
_entity.pdbx_description
1 polymer ?
#
loop_
_entity_poly.entity_id
_entity_poly.type
_entity_poly.pdbx_seq_one_letter_code
_entity_poly.pdbx_strand_id
1 'polypeptide(L)' 'PQDYVTLARLQKFSGAQRYAIPDDLNLDEFGSVAVWCRRFNITFGYASL' A
#
# COMPACT_ATOMS: atom_id res chain seq x y z
N PRO A 1 1.29 8.65 15.55
CA PRO A 1 1.79 8.41 14.18
C PRO A 1 0.92 7.35 13.51
N GLN A 2 0.38 7.63 12.33
CA GLN A 2 -0.21 6.57 11.49
C GLN A 2 0.93 5.93 10.71
N ASP A 3 1.19 4.65 10.96
CA ASP A 3 2.33 3.96 10.33
C ASP A 3 2.07 3.56 8.87
N TYR A 4 0.80 3.58 8.44
CA TYR A 4 0.39 3.25 7.08
C TYR A 4 -0.99 3.82 6.73
N VAL A 5 -1.25 3.97 5.43
CA VAL A 5 -2.57 4.29 4.87
C VAL A 5 -3.02 3.16 3.94
N THR A 6 -4.25 2.68 4.11
CA THR A 6 -4.83 1.65 3.23
C THR A 6 -5.50 2.31 2.03
N LEU A 7 -4.95 2.10 0.82
CA LEU A 7 -5.52 2.65 -0.42
C LEU A 7 -6.79 1.91 -0.86
N ALA A 8 -6.66 0.60 -1.13
CA ALA A 8 -7.78 -0.27 -1.46
C ALA A 8 -7.41 -1.75 -1.33
N ARG A 9 -8.38 -2.64 -1.56
CA ARG A 9 -8.12 -4.08 -1.69
C ARG A 9 -7.45 -4.38 -3.03
N LEU A 10 -6.69 -5.48 -3.07
CA LEU A 10 -6.06 -5.96 -4.29
C LEU A 10 -7.11 -6.17 -5.40
N GLN A 11 -6.92 -5.56 -6.56
CA GLN A 11 -7.87 -5.64 -7.67
C GLN A 11 -7.74 -6.94 -8.47
N LYS A 12 -6.49 -7.41 -8.64
CA LYS A 12 -6.15 -8.61 -9.43
C LYS A 12 -4.92 -9.30 -8.81
N PHE A 13 -4.80 -10.62 -9.01
CA PHE A 13 -3.65 -11.40 -8.52
C PHE A 13 -2.45 -11.38 -9.46
N SER A 14 -2.60 -10.85 -10.67
CA SER A 14 -1.54 -10.78 -11.67
C SER A 14 -1.66 -9.53 -12.53
N GLY A 15 -0.53 -9.10 -13.09
CA GLY A 15 -0.43 -7.92 -13.93
C GLY A 15 -0.39 -6.60 -13.14
N ALA A 16 -0.30 -5.50 -13.88
CA ALA A 16 -0.24 -4.15 -13.32
C ALA A 16 -1.62 -3.69 -12.83
N GLN A 17 -1.61 -2.89 -11.76
CA GLN A 17 -2.79 -2.32 -11.13
C GLN A 17 -2.44 -0.94 -10.58
N ARG A 18 -3.43 -0.05 -10.51
CA ARG A 18 -3.26 1.35 -10.11
C ARG A 18 -4.23 1.69 -9.00
N TYR A 19 -3.77 2.49 -8.05
CA TYR A 19 -4.51 2.95 -6.88
C TYR A 19 -4.43 4.46 -6.82
N ALA A 20 -5.55 5.11 -6.54
CA ALA A 20 -5.57 6.55 -6.30
C ALA A 20 -4.90 6.82 -4.95
N ILE A 21 -4.00 7.80 -4.94
CA ILE A 21 -3.38 8.31 -3.72
C ILE A 21 -4.19 9.54 -3.30
N PRO A 22 -4.63 9.64 -2.04
CA PRO A 22 -5.30 10.84 -1.53
C PRO A 22 -4.42 12.08 -1.65
N ASP A 23 -5.00 13.22 -2.05
CA ASP A 23 -4.26 14.46 -2.27
C ASP A 23 -3.74 15.09 -0.97
N ASP A 24 -4.30 14.71 0.17
CA ASP A 24 -3.89 15.13 1.52
C ASP A 24 -2.72 14.32 2.09
N LEU A 25 -2.22 13.34 1.34
CA LEU A 25 -1.11 12.49 1.78
C LEU A 25 0.25 13.09 1.41
N ASN A 26 1.06 13.39 2.42
CA ASN A 26 2.46 13.76 2.23
C ASN A 26 3.33 12.51 2.01
N LEU A 27 3.77 12.26 0.77
CA LEU A 27 4.56 11.07 0.43
C LEU A 27 5.94 11.03 1.08
N ASP A 28 6.51 12.19 1.46
CA ASP A 28 7.81 12.26 2.12
C ASP A 28 7.80 11.65 3.53
N GLU A 29 6.61 11.43 4.10
CA GLU A 29 6.43 10.76 5.39
C GLU A 29 6.43 9.23 5.28
N PHE A 30 6.49 8.68 4.06
CA PHE A 30 6.41 7.24 3.79
C PHE A 30 7.64 6.74 3.04
N GLY A 31 8.15 5.57 3.41
CA GLY A 31 9.33 4.97 2.78
C GLY A 31 9.05 3.86 1.76
N SER A 32 7.84 3.28 1.78
CA SER A 32 7.51 2.15 0.91
C SER A 32 6.01 1.98 0.72
N VAL A 33 5.64 1.32 -0.37
CA VAL A 33 4.31 0.74 -0.60
C VAL A 33 4.37 -0.76 -0.32
N ALA A 34 3.37 -1.29 0.38
CA ALA A 34 3.31 -2.70 0.75
C ALA A 34 1.96 -3.34 0.35
N VAL A 35 2.03 -4.58 -0.12
CA VAL A 35 0.88 -5.47 -0.24
C VAL A 35 0.76 -6.26 1.06
N TRP A 36 -0.31 -6.00 1.80
CA TRP A 36 -0.53 -6.61 3.12
C TRP A 36 -1.68 -7.62 3.10
N CYS A 37 -1.44 -8.78 3.70
CA CYS A 37 -2.46 -9.79 3.93
C CYS A 37 -3.09 -9.59 5.32
N ARG A 38 -4.24 -8.91 5.35
CA ARG A 38 -4.98 -8.62 6.59
C ARG A 38 -5.36 -9.87 7.40
N ARG A 39 -5.63 -11.01 6.76
CA ARG A 39 -6.07 -12.24 7.45
C ARG A 39 -4.98 -12.82 8.35
N PHE A 40 -3.73 -12.76 7.90
CA PHE A 40 -2.59 -13.36 8.59
C PHE A 40 -1.67 -12.31 9.23
N ASN A 41 -1.97 -11.02 9.04
CA ASN A 41 -1.15 -9.90 9.49
C ASN A 41 0.30 -9.97 8.98
N ILE A 42 0.48 -10.27 7.68
CA ILE A 42 1.81 -10.42 7.05
C ILE A 42 1.95 -9.58 5.79
N THR A 43 3.16 -9.09 5.54
CA THR A 43 3.53 -8.40 4.29
C THR A 43 3.82 -9.43 3.21
N PHE A 44 3.07 -9.39 2.11
CA PHE A 44 3.29 -10.25 0.94
C PHE A 44 4.41 -9.72 0.05
N GLY A 45 4.57 -8.41 -0.02
CA GLY A 45 5.61 -7.76 -0.80
C GLY A 45 5.61 -6.26 -0.54
N TYR A 46 6.73 -5.61 -0.81
CA TYR A 46 6.87 -4.17 -0.69
C TYR A 46 7.82 -3.63 -1.76
N ALA A 47 7.72 -2.34 -2.04
CA ALA A 47 8.65 -1.59 -2.87
C ALA A 47 8.92 -0.24 -2.22
N SER A 48 10.15 0.25 -2.28
CA SER A 48 10.50 1.60 -1.86
C SER A 48 9.82 2.64 -2.75
N LEU A 49 9.50 3.80 -2.17
CA LEU A 49 9.05 4.98 -2.93
C LEU A 49 10.22 5.61 -3.71
#